data_AF-A0A352J0A8-F1
#
_entry.id   AF-A0A352J0A8-F1
#
_cell.length_a   1.000
_cell.length_b   1.000
_cell.length_c   1.000
_cell.angle_alpha   90.00
_cell.angle_beta   90.00
_cell.angle_gamma   90.00
#
_symmetry.space_group_name_H-M   'P 1'
#
loop_
_entity.id
_entity.type
_entity.pdbx_description
1 polymer ?
#
loop_
_entity_poly.entity_id
_entity_poly.type
_entity_poly.pdbx_seq_one_letter_code
_entity_poly.pdbx_strand_id
1 'polypeptide(L)'
;LVEAYAKAQGLWREPGHEPVYTDNLELDMGEVEASLAGPKRPQDRVALKNMKSSFELLMETAEGPAENREANLESEGGQTAVGVDDSYKHHASQPLEMNGEKSRLDPGAVVIAAITSCTNTSNPSVMMAAGLIAQKAVQKGLSTKPWVKTSLAPGSKVVTDYLKVGGFQDDLDKLGFNLVGYGCTTCIGNSGPLPDAV
;
A
#
# COMPACT_ATOMS: atom_id res chain seq x y z
N LEU A 1 -7.53 40.77 -1.64
CA LEU A 1 -7.06 41.13 -0.28
C LEU A 1 -5.82 40.34 0.12
N VAL A 2 -5.84 39.00 0.12
CA VAL A 2 -4.68 38.16 0.50
C VAL A 2 -3.43 38.49 -0.31
N GLU A 3 -3.53 38.54 -1.64
CA GLU A 3 -2.41 38.89 -2.52
C GLU A 3 -1.86 40.30 -2.23
N ALA A 4 -2.74 41.31 -2.20
CA ALA A 4 -2.35 42.69 -1.94
C ALA A 4 -1.64 42.86 -0.59
N TYR A 5 -2.15 42.19 0.46
CA TYR A 5 -1.53 42.16 1.77
C TYR A 5 -0.17 41.46 1.74
N ALA A 6 -0.08 40.26 1.17
CA ALA A 6 1.17 39.50 1.10
C ALA A 6 2.26 40.25 0.33
N LYS A 7 1.91 40.92 -0.78
CA LYS A 7 2.81 41.80 -1.53
C LYS A 7 3.28 42.99 -0.68
N ALA A 8 2.36 43.67 0.01
CA ALA A 8 2.70 44.80 0.88
C ALA A 8 3.59 44.40 2.07
N GLN A 9 3.46 43.17 2.57
CA GLN A 9 4.27 42.64 3.68
C GLN A 9 5.58 41.97 3.23
N GLY A 10 5.86 41.90 1.91
CA GLY A 10 7.04 41.20 1.39
C GLY A 10 6.99 39.66 1.55
N LEU A 11 5.81 39.09 1.81
CA LEU A 11 5.59 37.65 1.94
C LEU A 11 5.22 36.99 0.60
N TRP A 12 5.11 37.77 -0.47
CA TRP A 12 4.82 37.27 -1.80
C TRP A 12 6.11 36.82 -2.51
N ARG A 13 6.17 35.56 -2.91
CA ARG A 13 7.33 34.99 -3.63
C ARG A 13 7.15 35.20 -5.13
N GLU A 14 8.07 35.91 -5.76
CA GLU A 14 8.17 36.02 -7.21
C GLU A 14 9.17 34.98 -7.76
N PRO A 15 9.07 34.59 -9.04
CA PRO A 15 10.07 33.75 -9.69
C PRO A 15 11.49 34.30 -9.54
N GLY A 16 12.45 33.47 -9.12
CA GLY A 16 13.84 33.86 -8.90
C GLY A 16 14.17 34.43 -7.51
N HIS A 17 13.19 34.59 -6.62
CA HIS A 17 13.47 34.89 -5.22
C HIS A 17 14.14 33.70 -4.54
N GLU A 18 15.44 33.80 -4.23
CA GLU A 18 16.16 32.79 -3.46
C GLU A 18 16.53 33.29 -2.06
N PRO A 19 15.96 32.72 -0.99
CA PRO A 19 16.36 33.02 0.38
C PRO A 19 17.78 32.53 0.69
N VAL A 20 18.44 33.18 1.63
CA VAL A 20 19.74 32.71 2.16
C VAL A 20 19.47 31.68 3.25
N TYR A 21 19.77 30.41 2.96
CA TYR A 21 19.66 29.30 3.91
C TYR A 21 21.02 28.99 4.56
N THR A 22 20.99 28.28 5.69
CA THR A 22 22.22 27.76 6.34
C THR A 22 22.87 26.67 5.51
N ASP A 23 22.06 25.80 4.91
CA ASP A 23 22.48 24.69 4.05
C ASP A 23 21.53 24.58 2.86
N ASN A 24 22.05 24.10 1.73
CA ASN A 24 21.26 23.85 0.53
C ASN A 24 21.30 22.35 0.20
N LEU A 25 20.14 21.78 -0.11
CA LEU A 25 19.97 20.42 -0.59
C LEU A 25 19.25 20.48 -1.93
N GLU A 26 19.68 19.66 -2.87
CA GLU A 26 19.12 19.59 -4.21
C GLU A 26 18.53 18.20 -4.47
N LEU A 27 17.44 18.15 -5.23
CA LEU A 27 16.79 16.93 -5.68
C LEU A 27 16.41 17.09 -7.15
N ASP A 28 16.96 16.25 -8.01
CA ASP A 28 16.51 16.16 -9.40
C ASP A 28 15.19 15.37 -9.46
N MET A 29 14.13 16.04 -9.91
CA MET A 29 12.83 15.42 -10.08
C MET A 29 12.82 14.35 -11.18
N GLY A 30 13.79 14.35 -12.10
CA GLY A 30 13.99 13.30 -13.11
C GLY A 30 14.51 11.97 -12.56
N GLU A 31 15.15 11.99 -11.39
CA GLU A 31 15.64 10.79 -10.70
C GLU A 31 14.57 10.14 -9.81
N VAL A 32 13.45 10.81 -9.59
CA VAL A 32 12.36 10.32 -8.75
C VAL A 32 11.63 9.17 -9.46
N GLU A 33 11.67 7.99 -8.85
CA GLU A 33 10.93 6.80 -9.29
C GLU A 33 9.89 6.36 -8.26
N ALA A 34 8.89 5.60 -8.71
CA ALA A 34 7.89 5.02 -7.83
C ALA A 34 8.53 4.14 -6.75
N SER A 35 8.17 4.39 -5.49
CA SER A 35 8.75 3.71 -4.33
C SER A 35 7.72 3.54 -3.22
N LEU A 36 8.00 2.60 -2.31
CA LEU A 36 7.35 2.43 -1.03
C LEU A 36 8.31 2.77 0.10
N ALA A 37 7.78 2.94 1.31
CA ALA A 37 8.56 3.07 2.53
C ALA A 37 8.18 1.97 3.52
N GLY A 38 9.16 1.31 4.12
CA GLY A 38 8.94 0.26 5.12
C GLY A 38 9.95 -0.89 5.05
N PRO A 39 9.67 -2.01 5.75
CA PRO A 39 8.41 -2.32 6.44
C PRO A 39 8.29 -1.73 7.86
N LYS A 40 9.37 -1.18 8.43
CA LYS A 40 9.39 -0.74 9.85
C LYS A 40 9.48 0.76 10.06
N ARG A 41 10.14 1.52 9.18
CA ARG A 41 10.36 2.96 9.37
C ARG A 41 10.04 3.77 8.10
N PRO A 42 9.56 5.02 8.22
CA PRO A 42 9.20 5.86 7.06
C PRO A 42 10.36 6.23 6.14
N GLN A 43 11.59 6.30 6.66
CA GLN A 43 12.79 6.62 5.87
C GLN A 43 13.34 5.43 5.09
N ASP A 44 12.84 4.22 5.32
CA ASP A 44 13.30 3.00 4.65
C ASP A 44 12.68 2.92 3.24
N ARG A 45 13.22 3.71 2.30
CA ARG A 45 12.75 3.79 0.91
C ARG A 45 13.13 2.53 0.13
N VAL A 46 12.14 1.91 -0.53
CA VAL A 46 12.32 0.78 -1.45
C VAL A 46 11.71 1.13 -2.80
N ALA A 47 12.51 1.13 -3.85
CA ALA A 47 12.01 1.29 -5.22
C ALA A 47 10.99 0.20 -5.55
N LEU A 48 9.89 0.55 -6.23
CA LEU A 48 8.78 -0.39 -6.46
C LEU A 48 9.23 -1.67 -7.19
N LYS A 49 10.17 -1.51 -8.15
CA LYS A 49 10.79 -2.61 -8.91
C LYS A 49 11.58 -3.60 -8.04
N ASN A 50 12.06 -3.16 -6.88
CA ASN A 50 12.87 -3.95 -5.95
C ASN A 50 12.05 -4.51 -4.77
N MET A 51 10.74 -4.25 -4.71
CA MET A 51 9.91 -4.62 -3.55
C MET A 51 10.00 -6.11 -3.22
N LYS A 52 9.90 -6.98 -4.23
CA LYS A 52 9.90 -8.44 -4.05
C LYS A 52 11.23 -8.91 -3.45
N SER A 53 12.36 -8.56 -4.07
CA SER A 53 13.68 -8.97 -3.61
C SER A 53 14.03 -8.40 -2.23
N SER A 54 13.63 -7.15 -1.95
CA SER A 54 13.80 -6.55 -0.62
C SER A 54 12.96 -7.25 0.45
N PHE A 55 11.74 -7.69 0.11
CA PHE A 55 10.89 -8.44 1.04
C PHE A 55 11.41 -9.85 1.31
N GLU A 56 11.82 -10.58 0.26
CA GLU A 56 12.40 -11.93 0.39
C GLU A 56 13.65 -11.93 1.27
N LEU A 57 14.57 -10.99 1.04
CA LEU A 57 15.77 -10.82 1.87
C LEU A 57 15.42 -10.53 3.35
N LEU A 58 14.36 -9.76 3.59
CA LEU A 58 13.91 -9.45 4.94
C LEU A 58 13.32 -10.67 5.65
N MET A 59 12.61 -11.54 4.93
CA MET A 59 12.12 -12.81 5.47
C MET A 59 13.28 -13.74 5.82
N GLU A 60 14.25 -13.93 4.93
CA GLU A 60 15.44 -14.76 5.18
C GLU A 60 16.22 -14.27 6.42
N THR A 61 16.40 -12.96 6.54
CA THR A 61 17.14 -12.36 7.66
C THR A 61 16.36 -12.45 8.98
N ALA A 62 15.02 -12.45 8.93
CA ALA A 62 14.17 -12.57 10.11
C ALA A 62 13.97 -14.02 10.59
N GLU A 63 14.05 -15.01 9.69
CA GLU A 63 13.88 -16.44 9.98
C GLU A 63 15.15 -17.12 10.53
N GLY A 64 16.32 -16.47 10.48
CA GLY A 64 17.60 -17.02 10.94
C GLY A 64 18.25 -17.99 9.94
N PRO A 65 19.52 -18.41 10.14
CA PRO A 65 20.22 -19.27 9.19
C PRO A 65 19.53 -20.63 9.05
N ALA A 66 19.43 -21.10 7.80
CA ALA A 66 18.82 -22.36 7.40
C ALA A 66 19.64 -23.62 7.78
N GLU A 67 20.33 -23.63 8.93
CA GLU A 67 21.25 -24.71 9.32
C GLU A 67 20.57 -26.09 9.55
N ASN A 68 19.23 -26.16 9.52
CA ASN A 68 18.49 -27.43 9.65
C ASN A 68 17.73 -27.87 8.39
N ARG A 69 17.95 -27.23 7.21
CA ARG A 69 17.21 -27.62 6.00
C ARG A 69 17.81 -28.84 5.28
N GLU A 70 19.13 -29.02 5.26
CA GLU A 70 19.77 -30.15 4.55
C GLU A 70 19.48 -31.51 5.22
N ALA A 71 19.38 -31.56 6.55
CA ALA A 71 19.09 -32.80 7.28
C ALA A 71 17.66 -33.34 7.05
N ASN A 72 16.70 -32.50 6.62
CA ASN A 72 15.34 -32.94 6.30
C ASN A 72 15.20 -33.43 4.86
N LEU A 73 16.03 -32.93 3.92
CA LEU A 73 15.98 -33.36 2.53
C LEU A 73 16.65 -34.72 2.29
N GLU A 74 17.67 -35.10 3.07
CA GLU A 74 18.30 -36.44 2.95
C GLU A 74 17.44 -37.57 3.55
N SER A 75 16.47 -37.26 4.43
CA SER A 75 15.55 -38.26 5.00
C SER A 75 14.30 -38.53 4.14
N GLU A 76 14.07 -37.75 3.09
CA GLU A 76 12.93 -37.90 2.18
C GLU A 76 13.40 -38.47 0.84
N GLY A 77 13.76 -39.76 0.87
CA GLY A 77 13.98 -40.53 -0.34
C GLY A 77 12.84 -40.33 -1.34
N GLY A 78 13.19 -40.03 -2.59
CA GLY A 78 12.25 -39.69 -3.65
C GLY A 78 11.10 -40.68 -3.75
N GLN A 79 9.92 -40.26 -3.30
CA GLN A 79 8.68 -41.02 -3.49
C GLN A 79 7.51 -40.07 -3.75
N THR A 80 6.71 -40.51 -4.71
CA THR A 80 5.46 -39.98 -5.22
C THR A 80 4.39 -39.87 -4.13
N ALA A 81 4.52 -38.90 -3.23
CA ALA A 81 3.54 -38.65 -2.17
C ALA A 81 2.36 -37.80 -2.68
N VAL A 82 1.16 -38.09 -2.16
CA VAL A 82 -0.07 -37.31 -2.41
C VAL A 82 0.16 -35.88 -1.88
N GLY A 83 0.06 -34.86 -2.75
CA GLY A 83 0.38 -33.48 -2.40
C GLY A 83 1.51 -32.82 -3.22
N VAL A 84 1.92 -33.40 -4.35
CA VAL A 84 2.89 -32.78 -5.28
C VAL A 84 2.46 -31.37 -5.73
N ASP A 85 1.16 -31.09 -5.74
CA ASP A 85 0.58 -29.77 -5.98
C ASP A 85 0.99 -28.71 -4.95
N ASP A 86 1.69 -29.10 -3.87
CA ASP A 86 2.12 -28.21 -2.79
C ASP A 86 3.63 -27.97 -2.77
N SER A 87 4.39 -28.59 -3.69
CA SER A 87 5.85 -28.52 -3.76
C SER A 87 6.42 -27.13 -4.09
N TYR A 88 5.60 -26.23 -4.66
CA TYR A 88 5.95 -24.84 -4.94
C TYR A 88 5.49 -23.86 -3.84
N LYS A 89 4.97 -24.35 -2.72
CA LYS A 89 4.43 -23.51 -1.64
C LYS A 89 5.52 -23.06 -0.69
N HIS A 90 5.43 -21.82 -0.20
CA HIS A 90 6.29 -21.37 0.89
C HIS A 90 5.95 -22.18 2.14
N HIS A 91 6.97 -22.65 2.87
CA HIS A 91 6.78 -23.53 4.04
C HIS A 91 5.88 -22.93 5.14
N ALA A 92 5.77 -21.60 5.22
CA ALA A 92 4.95 -20.89 6.19
C ALA A 92 3.51 -20.57 5.70
N SER A 93 3.12 -20.99 4.50
CA SER A 93 1.79 -20.70 3.93
C SER A 93 0.69 -21.37 4.75
N GLN A 94 -0.39 -20.65 5.06
CA GLN A 94 -1.50 -21.16 5.87
C GLN A 94 -2.79 -21.31 5.04
N PRO A 95 -3.58 -22.39 5.23
CA PRO A 95 -4.91 -22.49 4.65
C PRO A 95 -5.84 -21.44 5.27
N LEU A 96 -6.67 -20.81 4.46
CA LEU A 96 -7.66 -19.83 4.87
C LEU A 96 -9.03 -20.24 4.35
N GLU A 97 -10.01 -20.44 5.22
CA GLU A 97 -11.39 -20.66 4.81
C GLU A 97 -12.23 -19.45 5.20
N MET A 98 -12.80 -18.76 4.22
CA MET A 98 -13.61 -17.58 4.47
C MET A 98 -14.78 -17.51 3.49
N ASN A 99 -15.98 -17.27 4.01
CA ASN A 99 -17.22 -17.24 3.21
C ASN A 99 -17.47 -18.51 2.37
N GLY A 100 -17.03 -19.68 2.88
CA GLY A 100 -17.11 -20.96 2.17
C GLY A 100 -16.09 -21.13 1.02
N GLU A 101 -15.20 -20.16 0.83
CA GLU A 101 -14.11 -20.23 -0.14
C GLU A 101 -12.81 -20.63 0.57
N LYS A 102 -12.18 -21.69 0.07
CA LYS A 102 -10.87 -22.15 0.53
C LYS A 102 -9.78 -21.44 -0.27
N SER A 103 -9.03 -20.59 0.42
CA SER A 103 -7.91 -19.83 -0.06
C SER A 103 -6.65 -20.16 0.75
N ARG A 104 -5.56 -19.45 0.47
CA ARG A 104 -4.28 -19.59 1.16
C ARG A 104 -3.73 -18.20 1.48
N LEU A 105 -3.15 -18.06 2.67
CA LEU A 105 -2.44 -16.87 3.08
C LEU A 105 -0.94 -17.15 3.08
N ASP A 106 -0.24 -16.49 2.17
CA ASP A 106 1.22 -16.60 2.02
C ASP A 106 1.91 -15.46 2.77
N PRO A 107 3.17 -15.65 3.21
CA PRO A 107 3.98 -14.53 3.69
C PRO A 107 4.04 -13.40 2.67
N GLY A 108 3.81 -12.17 3.14
CA GLY A 108 3.70 -10.99 2.28
C GLY A 108 2.30 -10.75 1.69
N ALA A 109 1.32 -11.60 1.99
CA ALA A 109 -0.07 -11.32 1.65
C ALA A 109 -0.54 -10.00 2.29
N VAL A 110 -1.16 -9.15 1.48
CA VAL A 110 -1.76 -7.91 1.97
C VAL A 110 -3.04 -8.26 2.72
N VAL A 111 -3.13 -7.88 4.00
CA VAL A 111 -4.33 -8.06 4.83
C VAL A 111 -5.03 -6.74 5.14
N ILE A 112 -4.33 -5.61 5.03
CA ILE A 112 -4.90 -4.26 5.16
C ILE A 112 -4.46 -3.44 3.96
N ALA A 113 -5.42 -2.79 3.29
CA ALA A 113 -5.16 -1.82 2.23
C ALA A 113 -6.03 -0.57 2.45
N ALA A 114 -5.45 0.46 3.04
CA ALA A 114 -6.17 1.68 3.42
C ALA A 114 -5.72 2.90 2.61
N ILE A 115 -6.65 3.52 1.90
CA ILE A 115 -6.46 4.87 1.34
C ILE A 115 -6.83 5.86 2.46
N THR A 116 -5.83 6.30 3.20
CA THR A 116 -5.97 7.10 4.42
C THR A 116 -4.94 8.24 4.44
N SER A 117 -4.89 8.96 5.56
CA SER A 117 -3.97 10.07 5.87
C SER A 117 -4.29 11.38 5.14
N CYS A 118 -4.17 12.49 5.86
CA CYS A 118 -4.20 13.83 5.27
C CYS A 118 -3.03 14.07 4.30
N THR A 119 -1.91 13.35 4.44
CA THR A 119 -0.73 13.49 3.55
C THR A 119 -1.08 13.25 2.09
N ASN A 120 -1.87 12.20 1.80
CA ASN A 120 -2.22 11.83 0.43
C ASN A 120 -3.64 12.24 0.05
N THR A 121 -4.60 12.15 0.99
CA THR A 121 -6.01 12.46 0.68
C THR A 121 -6.28 13.95 0.46
N SER A 122 -5.36 14.82 0.87
CA SER A 122 -5.41 16.26 0.55
C SER A 122 -4.95 16.58 -0.87
N ASN A 123 -4.35 15.62 -1.59
CA ASN A 123 -3.85 15.81 -2.94
C ASN A 123 -4.84 15.22 -3.97
N PRO A 124 -5.59 16.05 -4.72
CA PRO A 124 -6.57 15.56 -5.69
C PRO A 124 -5.95 14.70 -6.79
N SER A 125 -4.71 14.98 -7.21
CA SER A 125 -4.07 14.25 -8.30
C SER A 125 -3.89 12.77 -7.98
N VAL A 126 -3.45 12.43 -6.77
CA VAL A 126 -3.26 11.03 -6.37
C VAL A 126 -4.58 10.32 -6.10
N MET A 127 -5.58 11.04 -5.57
CA MET A 127 -6.91 10.47 -5.33
C MET A 127 -7.65 10.18 -6.63
N MET A 128 -7.56 11.08 -7.61
CA MET A 128 -8.10 10.85 -8.96
C MET A 128 -7.36 9.72 -9.68
N ALA A 129 -6.04 9.62 -9.51
CA ALA A 129 -5.26 8.50 -10.03
C ALA A 129 -5.71 7.16 -9.43
N ALA A 130 -5.97 7.10 -8.12
CA ALA A 130 -6.51 5.91 -7.46
C ALA A 130 -7.88 5.51 -8.04
N GLY A 131 -8.76 6.50 -8.27
CA GLY A 131 -10.06 6.29 -8.92
C GLY A 131 -9.94 5.75 -10.35
N LEU A 132 -9.01 6.30 -11.15
CA LEU A 132 -8.73 5.82 -12.51
C LEU A 132 -8.21 4.38 -12.51
N ILE A 133 -7.32 4.04 -11.58
CA ILE A 133 -6.82 2.67 -11.41
C ILE A 133 -7.97 1.72 -11.06
N ALA A 134 -8.84 2.12 -10.12
CA ALA A 134 -10.00 1.34 -9.72
C ALA A 134 -10.94 1.07 -10.91
N GLN A 135 -11.28 2.11 -11.66
CA GLN A 135 -12.10 2.00 -12.87
C GLN A 135 -11.48 1.03 -13.89
N LYS A 136 -10.17 1.13 -14.14
CA LYS A 136 -9.47 0.23 -15.08
C LYS A 136 -9.41 -1.20 -14.58
N ALA A 137 -9.25 -1.42 -13.28
CA ALA A 137 -9.25 -2.74 -12.68
C ALA A 137 -10.63 -3.41 -12.82
N VAL A 138 -11.70 -2.69 -12.49
CA VAL A 138 -13.08 -3.15 -12.64
C VAL A 138 -13.41 -3.45 -14.10
N GLN A 139 -13.03 -2.58 -15.04
CA GLN A 139 -13.22 -2.81 -16.49
C GLN A 139 -12.50 -4.08 -16.99
N LYS A 140 -11.41 -4.48 -16.33
CA LYS A 140 -10.66 -5.70 -16.61
C LYS A 140 -11.17 -6.93 -15.84
N GLY A 141 -12.25 -6.80 -15.08
CA GLY A 141 -12.82 -7.88 -14.26
C GLY A 141 -11.96 -8.24 -13.05
N LEU A 142 -11.08 -7.36 -12.61
CA LEU A 142 -10.28 -7.56 -11.40
C LEU A 142 -11.10 -7.22 -10.15
N SER A 143 -10.92 -7.99 -9.09
CA SER A 143 -11.50 -7.77 -7.77
C SER A 143 -10.44 -7.91 -6.69
N THR A 144 -10.71 -7.32 -5.52
CA THR A 144 -9.88 -7.54 -4.34
C THR A 144 -10.07 -8.95 -3.79
N LYS A 145 -9.03 -9.47 -3.14
CA LYS A 145 -9.14 -10.73 -2.41
C LYS A 145 -10.02 -10.54 -1.17
N PRO A 146 -10.83 -11.54 -0.80
CA PRO A 146 -11.87 -11.36 0.21
C PRO A 146 -11.31 -11.05 1.60
N TRP A 147 -10.11 -11.55 1.93
CA TRP A 147 -9.44 -11.32 3.22
C TRP A 147 -8.82 -9.94 3.39
N VAL A 148 -8.74 -9.15 2.32
CA VAL A 148 -8.11 -7.82 2.38
C VAL A 148 -9.09 -6.85 3.00
N LYS A 149 -8.74 -6.29 4.16
CA LYS A 149 -9.48 -5.19 4.76
C LYS A 149 -9.16 -3.88 4.03
N THR A 150 -10.01 -3.55 3.07
CA THR A 150 -9.94 -2.29 2.32
C THR A 150 -10.68 -1.16 3.04
N SER A 151 -10.18 0.07 2.90
CA SER A 151 -10.88 1.25 3.42
C SER A 151 -10.49 2.55 2.70
N LEU A 152 -11.46 3.46 2.55
CA LEU A 152 -11.25 4.82 2.10
C LEU A 152 -11.62 5.80 3.22
N ALA A 153 -10.63 6.52 3.73
CA ALA A 153 -10.77 7.47 4.83
C ALA A 153 -10.14 8.83 4.47
N PRO A 154 -10.88 9.68 3.73
CA PRO A 154 -10.38 10.98 3.29
C PRO A 154 -10.38 12.01 4.42
N GLY A 155 -9.45 12.97 4.36
CA GLY A 155 -9.38 14.07 5.33
C GLY A 155 -10.51 15.11 5.22
N SER A 156 -11.31 15.09 4.14
CA SER A 156 -12.39 16.05 3.90
C SER A 156 -13.47 15.48 2.97
N LYS A 157 -14.69 16.03 3.07
CA LYS A 157 -15.82 15.72 2.17
C LYS A 157 -15.56 16.09 0.71
N VAL A 158 -14.72 17.10 0.48
CA VAL A 158 -14.33 17.53 -0.87
C VAL A 158 -13.76 16.37 -1.69
N VAL A 159 -13.05 15.44 -1.03
CA VAL A 159 -12.47 14.26 -1.69
C VAL A 159 -13.54 13.37 -2.29
N THR A 160 -14.55 13.03 -1.49
CA THR A 160 -15.66 12.21 -1.97
C THR A 160 -16.49 12.92 -3.04
N ASP A 161 -16.60 14.25 -2.97
CA ASP A 161 -17.36 15.02 -3.95
C ASP A 161 -16.70 14.95 -5.34
N TYR A 162 -15.40 15.19 -5.45
CA TYR A 162 -14.74 15.09 -6.75
C TYR A 162 -14.61 13.64 -7.25
N LEU A 163 -14.49 12.64 -6.36
CA LEU A 163 -14.49 11.23 -6.78
C LEU A 163 -15.83 10.80 -7.37
N LYS A 164 -16.94 11.31 -6.81
CA LYS A 164 -18.30 11.09 -7.35
C LYS A 164 -18.50 11.81 -8.67
N VAL A 165 -18.10 13.08 -8.76
CA VAL A 165 -18.17 13.85 -10.03
C VAL A 165 -17.32 13.20 -11.12
N GLY A 166 -16.17 12.65 -10.77
CA GLY A 166 -15.31 11.87 -11.68
C GLY A 166 -15.84 10.48 -12.05
N GLY A 167 -16.92 10.01 -11.41
CA GLY A 167 -17.48 8.67 -11.63
C GLY A 167 -16.60 7.54 -11.12
N PHE A 168 -15.73 7.79 -10.13
CA PHE A 168 -14.78 6.81 -9.61
C PHE A 168 -15.20 6.15 -8.30
N GLN A 169 -16.14 6.75 -7.56
CA GLN A 169 -16.56 6.23 -6.26
C GLN A 169 -17.11 4.80 -6.39
N ASP A 170 -17.99 4.54 -7.36
CA ASP A 170 -18.60 3.21 -7.55
C ASP A 170 -17.55 2.13 -7.87
N ASP A 171 -16.50 2.47 -8.60
CA ASP A 171 -15.43 1.52 -8.94
C ASP A 171 -14.49 1.28 -7.75
N LEU A 172 -14.26 2.29 -6.92
CA LEU A 172 -13.58 2.12 -5.62
C LEU A 172 -14.39 1.22 -4.69
N ASP A 173 -15.70 1.43 -4.61
CA ASP A 173 -16.61 0.65 -3.76
C ASP A 173 -16.67 -0.82 -4.20
N LYS A 174 -16.67 -1.11 -5.51
CA LYS A 174 -16.57 -2.49 -6.06
C LYS A 174 -15.27 -3.21 -5.66
N LEU A 175 -14.19 -2.46 -5.47
CA LEU A 175 -12.92 -2.98 -4.96
C LEU A 175 -12.86 -2.95 -3.42
N GLY A 176 -13.97 -2.64 -2.74
CA GLY A 176 -14.08 -2.61 -1.29
C GLY A 176 -13.55 -1.33 -0.64
N PHE A 177 -13.03 -0.35 -1.39
CA PHE A 177 -12.58 0.95 -0.87
C PHE A 177 -13.76 1.89 -0.58
N ASN A 178 -14.69 1.39 0.21
CA ASN A 178 -15.85 2.12 0.68
C ASN A 178 -15.42 3.24 1.64
N LEU A 179 -16.17 4.34 1.61
CA LEU A 179 -16.01 5.42 2.58
C LEU A 179 -16.30 4.91 3.99
N VAL A 180 -15.26 4.80 4.84
CA VAL A 180 -15.41 4.35 6.24
C VAL A 180 -15.53 5.51 7.23
N GLY A 181 -15.15 6.72 6.82
CA GLY A 181 -15.25 7.93 7.64
C GLY A 181 -14.29 9.02 7.20
N TYR A 182 -14.45 10.21 7.78
CA TYR A 182 -13.58 11.36 7.54
C TYR A 182 -12.68 11.58 8.77
N GLY A 183 -11.39 11.28 8.65
CA GLY A 183 -10.45 11.40 9.76
C GLY A 183 -9.25 10.46 9.65
N CYS A 184 -8.44 10.42 10.70
CA CYS A 184 -7.13 9.77 10.66
C CYS A 184 -7.17 8.24 10.49
N THR A 185 -8.15 7.55 11.10
CA THR A 185 -8.37 6.08 10.95
C THR A 185 -7.07 5.25 11.01
N THR A 186 -6.79 4.40 10.01
CA THR A 186 -5.61 3.55 9.91
C THR A 186 -4.30 4.33 10.01
N CYS A 187 -4.25 5.62 9.61
CA CYS A 187 -3.03 6.43 9.68
C CYS A 187 -2.48 6.58 11.11
N ILE A 188 -3.36 6.53 12.13
CA ILE A 188 -2.96 6.62 13.55
C ILE A 188 -3.05 5.26 14.25
N GLY A 189 -3.14 4.17 13.49
CA GLY A 189 -3.31 2.82 14.03
C GLY A 189 -4.76 2.43 14.37
N ASN A 190 -5.75 3.31 14.12
CA ASN A 190 -7.17 2.97 14.27
C ASN A 190 -7.67 2.18 13.04
N SER A 191 -7.04 1.04 12.78
CA SER A 191 -7.35 0.15 11.67
C SER A 191 -8.53 -0.77 11.96
N GLY A 192 -8.88 -0.98 13.24
CA GLY A 192 -9.89 -1.94 13.68
C GLY A 192 -9.47 -3.41 13.45
N PRO A 193 -10.31 -4.38 13.83
CA PRO A 193 -9.94 -5.80 13.78
C PRO A 193 -9.88 -6.33 12.35
N LEU A 194 -9.01 -7.31 12.11
CA LEU A 194 -9.10 -8.17 10.94
C LEU A 194 -10.24 -9.20 11.13
N PRO A 195 -10.72 -9.84 10.06
CA PRO A 195 -11.63 -10.98 10.19
C PRO A 195 -10.98 -12.10 11.03
N ASP A 196 -11.72 -12.77 11.89
CA ASP A 196 -11.17 -13.82 12.80
C ASP A 196 -10.44 -14.96 12.06
N ALA A 197 -10.75 -15.17 10.78
CA ALA A 197 -10.10 -16.17 9.95
C ALA A 197 -8.67 -15.78 9.50
N VAL A 198 -8.29 -14.50 9.62
CA VAL A 198 -7.03 -13.90 9.13
C VAL A 198 -6.14 -13.50 10.30
#